data_AF-A0A497GZS0-F1
#
_entry.id   AF-A0A497GZS0-F1
#
_cell.length_a   1.000
_cell.length_b   1.000
_cell.length_c   1.000
_cell.angle_alpha   90.00
_cell.angle_beta   90.00
_cell.angle_gamma   90.00
#
_symmetry.space_group_name_H-M   'P 1'
#
loop_
_entity.id
_entity.type
_entity.pdbx_description
1 polymer ?
#
loop_
_entity_poly.entity_id
_entity_poly.type
_entity_poly.pdbx_seq_one_letter_code
_entity_poly.pdbx_strand_id
1 'polypeptide(L)'
;MPLTFGKEGKKKKAAETAEGKGFGDISSWIHRIEQNVDSLEKRLDAIERRLSDEPFKPPQFGKDSYGGTNTSHMQEAYEALQQEITSLKRDIKALESRQQERKGAGEPVTISVSRKSAGQKETYAKELADIERRLERVEKRKATVRVGKIEVPIEITGIVGGILAFAIAALLFGGYKELVVSPPFVLTIGIVLLAATGLKTYIINMARK
;
A
#
# COMPACT_ATOMS: atom_id res chain seq x y z
N MET A 1 -24.86 -31.38 -44.68
CA MET A 1 -23.73 -31.22 -43.74
C MET A 1 -23.71 -29.76 -43.26
N PRO A 2 -23.66 -29.50 -41.95
CA PRO A 2 -23.66 -28.14 -41.40
C PRO A 2 -22.23 -27.62 -41.24
N LEU A 3 -22.02 -26.30 -41.39
CA LEU A 3 -20.78 -25.63 -40.99
C LEU A 3 -21.11 -24.62 -39.90
N THR A 4 -20.49 -24.83 -38.73
CA THR A 4 -20.59 -24.02 -37.52
C THR A 4 -19.54 -22.90 -37.55
N PHE A 5 -19.97 -21.65 -37.38
CA PHE A 5 -19.04 -20.52 -37.24
C PHE A 5 -18.72 -20.28 -35.75
N GLY A 6 -17.43 -20.40 -35.44
CA GLY A 6 -16.86 -20.29 -34.09
C GLY A 6 -16.81 -18.85 -33.56
N LYS A 7 -17.04 -18.73 -32.25
CA LYS A 7 -16.83 -17.54 -31.41
C LYS A 7 -15.33 -17.16 -31.36
N GLU A 8 -14.92 -16.13 -32.09
CA GLU A 8 -13.59 -15.49 -31.94
C GLU A 8 -13.64 -14.02 -31.45
N GLY A 9 -14.72 -13.61 -30.78
CA GLY A 9 -14.89 -12.21 -30.35
C GLY A 9 -14.38 -11.84 -28.95
N LYS A 10 -14.04 -12.79 -28.06
CA LYS A 10 -13.89 -12.49 -26.61
C LYS A 10 -12.48 -12.35 -26.05
N LYS A 11 -11.41 -12.59 -26.83
CA LYS A 11 -10.02 -12.52 -26.31
C LYS A 11 -9.36 -11.14 -26.39
N LYS A 12 -9.91 -10.17 -27.12
CA LYS A 12 -9.26 -8.85 -27.29
C LYS A 12 -9.54 -7.83 -26.18
N LYS A 13 -10.60 -7.98 -25.37
CA LYS A 13 -10.96 -7.03 -24.30
C LYS A 13 -10.18 -7.19 -22.98
N ALA A 14 -9.40 -8.25 -22.81
CA ALA A 14 -8.68 -8.52 -21.56
C ALA A 14 -7.23 -8.02 -21.54
N ALA A 15 -6.69 -7.62 -22.70
CA ALA A 15 -5.28 -7.20 -22.83
C ALA A 15 -5.05 -5.70 -22.55
N GLU A 16 -6.06 -4.84 -22.77
CA GLU A 16 -5.94 -3.39 -22.54
C GLU A 16 -6.06 -2.97 -21.07
N THR A 17 -6.55 -3.83 -20.17
CA THR A 17 -6.82 -3.46 -18.76
C THR A 17 -5.63 -3.70 -17.82
N ALA A 18 -4.52 -4.30 -18.31
CA ALA A 18 -3.38 -4.66 -17.47
C ALA A 18 -2.29 -3.58 -17.39
N GLU A 19 -2.14 -2.73 -18.41
CA GLU A 19 -1.03 -1.74 -18.46
C GLU A 19 -1.33 -0.44 -17.70
N GLY A 20 -2.60 -0.14 -17.39
CA GLY A 20 -3.01 1.08 -16.67
C GLY A 20 -2.96 1.00 -15.13
N LYS A 21 -2.74 -0.17 -14.54
CA LYS A 21 -2.77 -0.34 -13.07
C LYS A 21 -1.52 0.22 -12.37
N GLY A 22 -0.34 0.04 -12.97
CA GLY A 22 0.92 0.48 -12.35
C GLY A 22 1.03 2.00 -12.19
N PHE A 23 0.53 2.76 -13.17
CA PHE A 23 0.52 4.23 -13.08
C PHE A 23 -0.53 4.75 -12.09
N GLY A 24 -1.69 4.09 -11.97
CA GLY A 24 -2.72 4.45 -10.99
C GLY A 24 -2.28 4.23 -9.54
N ASP A 25 -1.53 3.17 -9.29
CA ASP A 25 -0.97 2.88 -7.96
C ASP A 25 0.08 3.93 -7.55
N ILE A 26 0.88 4.40 -8.51
CA ILE A 26 1.87 5.48 -8.30
C ILE A 26 1.18 6.82 -8.03
N SER A 27 0.13 7.18 -8.78
CA SER A 27 -0.62 8.42 -8.52
C SER A 27 -1.30 8.43 -7.16
N SER A 28 -1.82 7.27 -6.73
CA SER A 28 -2.41 7.09 -5.40
C SER A 28 -1.36 7.22 -4.29
N TRP A 29 -0.17 6.67 -4.50
CA TRP A 29 0.96 6.82 -3.58
C TRP A 29 1.44 8.27 -3.47
N ILE A 30 1.50 8.99 -4.60
CA ILE A 30 1.85 10.42 -4.64
C ILE A 30 0.84 11.25 -3.84
N HIS A 31 -0.46 11.03 -4.04
CA HIS A 31 -1.49 11.75 -3.27
C HIS A 31 -1.40 11.49 -1.76
N ARG A 32 -1.03 10.27 -1.35
CA ARG A 32 -0.84 9.96 0.07
C ARG A 32 0.40 10.65 0.65
N ILE A 33 1.46 10.78 -0.14
CA ILE A 33 2.67 11.51 0.27
C ILE A 33 2.35 12.99 0.43
N GLU A 34 1.66 13.58 -0.54
CA GLU A 34 1.24 14.98 -0.49
C GLU A 34 0.39 15.26 0.76
N GLN A 35 -0.59 14.40 1.05
CA GLN A 35 -1.40 14.48 2.27
C GLN A 35 -0.56 14.35 3.55
N ASN A 36 0.45 13.48 3.55
CA ASN A 36 1.33 13.32 4.71
C ASN A 36 2.22 14.54 4.91
N VAL A 37 2.76 15.13 3.83
CA VAL A 37 3.59 16.35 3.89
C VAL A 37 2.75 17.52 4.41
N ASP A 38 1.55 17.74 3.87
CA ASP A 38 0.62 18.77 4.36
C ASP A 38 0.28 18.60 5.85
N SER A 39 0.11 17.35 6.30
CA SER A 39 -0.17 17.07 7.71
C SER A 39 1.04 17.35 8.61
N LEU A 40 2.26 17.09 8.11
CA LEU A 40 3.49 17.33 8.85
C LEU A 40 3.80 18.82 8.93
N GLU A 41 3.58 19.57 7.85
CA GLU A 41 3.72 21.04 7.85
C GLU A 41 2.77 21.69 8.87
N LYS A 42 1.50 21.29 8.92
CA LYS A 42 0.54 21.79 9.92
C LYS A 42 0.96 21.49 11.35
N ARG A 43 1.51 20.30 11.58
CA ARG A 43 1.99 19.89 12.91
C ARG A 43 3.27 20.63 13.27
N LEU A 44 4.15 20.86 12.31
CA LEU A 44 5.40 21.60 12.50
C LEU A 44 5.09 23.07 12.81
N ASP A 45 4.18 23.71 12.07
CA ASP A 45 3.70 25.07 12.34
C ASP A 45 3.08 25.17 13.74
N ALA A 46 2.22 24.21 14.11
CA ALA A 46 1.64 24.17 15.45
C ALA A 46 2.68 23.95 16.56
N ILE A 47 3.76 23.23 16.28
CA ILE A 47 4.88 23.01 17.21
C ILE A 47 5.72 24.28 17.32
N GLU A 48 6.11 24.89 16.19
CA GLU A 48 6.87 26.12 16.11
C GLU A 48 6.17 27.26 16.87
N ARG A 49 4.85 27.39 16.69
CA ARG A 49 4.01 28.38 17.39
C ARG A 49 3.88 28.14 18.89
N ARG A 50 3.95 26.88 19.35
CA ARG A 50 3.96 26.56 20.79
C ARG A 50 5.32 26.83 21.42
N LEU A 51 6.39 26.81 20.63
CA LEU A 51 7.75 27.08 21.06
C LEU A 51 8.10 28.58 20.99
N SER A 52 7.42 29.36 20.14
CA SER A 52 7.76 30.76 19.89
C SER A 52 6.97 31.79 20.71
N ASP A 53 6.05 31.38 21.60
CA ASP A 53 5.16 32.27 22.39
C ASP A 53 4.45 33.38 21.57
N GLU A 54 4.36 33.22 20.24
CA GLU A 54 3.76 34.23 19.39
C GLU A 54 2.22 34.23 19.51
N PRO A 55 1.59 35.42 19.60
CA PRO A 55 0.14 35.53 19.62
C PRO A 55 -0.46 34.99 18.32
N PHE A 56 -1.58 34.25 18.44
CA PHE A 56 -2.26 33.60 17.33
C PHE A 56 -2.49 34.56 16.15
N LYS A 57 -1.79 34.33 15.04
CA LYS A 57 -2.16 34.83 13.72
C LYS A 57 -2.87 33.70 12.98
N PRO A 58 -4.14 33.87 12.56
CA PRO A 58 -4.80 32.89 11.72
C PRO A 58 -4.00 32.72 10.41
N PRO A 59 -3.93 31.51 9.86
CA PRO A 59 -3.24 31.28 8.60
C PRO A 59 -3.84 32.20 7.53
N GLN A 60 -3.03 33.09 6.96
CA GLN A 60 -3.43 33.90 5.82
C GLN A 60 -3.46 33.01 4.58
N PHE A 61 -4.52 32.21 4.48
CA PHE A 61 -5.00 31.76 3.18
C PHE A 61 -5.41 32.98 2.37
N GLY A 62 -5.34 32.85 1.04
CA GLY A 62 -5.68 33.89 0.07
C GLY A 62 -6.82 34.79 0.53
N LYS A 63 -6.62 36.07 0.26
CA LYS A 63 -7.30 37.27 0.74
C LYS A 63 -8.80 37.35 0.38
N ASP A 64 -9.57 36.28 0.52
CA ASP A 64 -10.99 36.18 0.20
C ASP A 64 -11.83 35.46 1.27
N SER A 65 -11.27 35.14 2.44
CA SER A 65 -12.03 34.51 3.52
C SER A 65 -12.43 35.50 4.61
N TYR A 66 -13.41 36.34 4.24
CA TYR A 66 -14.50 36.94 5.04
C TYR A 66 -14.26 37.10 6.56
N GLY A 67 -14.24 38.30 7.15
CA GLY A 67 -14.84 39.53 6.65
C GLY A 67 -16.38 39.47 6.64
N GLY A 68 -17.00 39.15 7.79
CA GLY A 68 -18.37 39.51 8.15
C GLY A 68 -19.50 39.36 7.12
N THR A 69 -20.04 38.15 6.93
CA THR A 69 -21.42 37.87 6.43
C THR A 69 -21.90 36.45 6.82
N ASN A 70 -21.52 35.96 8.01
CA ASN A 70 -21.55 34.51 8.32
C ASN A 70 -22.88 33.96 8.88
N THR A 71 -23.98 34.71 8.87
CA THR A 71 -25.27 34.24 9.39
C THR A 71 -26.14 33.56 8.33
N SER A 72 -26.09 33.99 7.08
CA SER A 72 -26.97 33.47 6.01
C SER A 72 -26.56 32.07 5.52
N HIS A 73 -25.26 31.82 5.30
CA HIS A 73 -24.77 30.51 4.82
C HIS A 73 -24.84 29.41 5.88
N MET A 74 -24.69 29.75 7.16
CA MET A 74 -24.97 28.81 8.25
C MET A 74 -26.45 28.42 8.23
N GLN A 75 -27.35 29.37 8.04
CA GLN A 75 -28.79 29.11 8.00
C GLN A 75 -29.18 28.23 6.81
N GLU A 76 -28.62 28.47 5.62
CA GLU A 76 -28.79 27.59 4.44
C GLU A 76 -28.26 26.17 4.69
N ALA A 77 -27.11 26.02 5.37
CA ALA A 77 -26.56 24.71 5.71
C ALA A 77 -27.44 23.97 6.74
N TYR A 78 -28.00 24.69 7.73
CA TYR A 78 -28.95 24.11 8.68
C TYR A 78 -30.25 23.67 7.99
N GLU A 79 -30.75 24.44 7.03
CA GLU A 79 -31.95 24.09 6.26
C GLU A 79 -31.70 22.88 5.34
N ALA A 80 -30.54 22.80 4.70
CA ALA A 80 -30.15 21.65 3.88
C ALA A 80 -30.05 20.36 4.72
N LEU A 81 -29.43 20.45 5.91
CA LEU A 81 -29.33 19.31 6.83
C LEU A 81 -30.71 18.87 7.37
N GLN A 82 -31.61 19.83 7.66
CA GLN A 82 -32.98 19.54 8.07
C GLN A 82 -33.78 18.82 6.97
N GLN A 83 -33.59 19.24 5.71
CA GLN A 83 -34.22 18.58 4.56
C GLN A 83 -33.70 17.15 4.38
N GLU A 84 -32.40 16.93 4.53
CA GLU A 84 -31.79 15.61 4.41
C GLU A 84 -32.23 14.68 5.55
N ILE A 85 -32.27 15.17 6.80
CA ILE A 85 -32.82 14.40 7.93
C ILE A 85 -34.28 14.02 7.66
N THR A 86 -35.06 14.92 7.05
CA THR A 86 -36.47 14.66 6.74
C THR A 86 -36.63 13.63 5.61
N SER A 87 -35.79 13.67 4.58
CA SER A 87 -35.81 12.67 3.51
C SER A 87 -35.38 11.30 4.02
N LEU A 88 -34.30 11.20 4.81
CA LEU A 88 -33.89 9.93 5.42
C LEU A 88 -34.98 9.35 6.32
N LYS A 89 -35.69 10.19 7.09
CA LYS A 89 -36.79 9.71 7.94
C LYS A 89 -37.95 9.14 7.14
N ARG A 90 -38.24 9.67 5.93
CA ARG A 90 -39.23 9.08 5.02
C ARG A 90 -38.76 7.76 4.43
N ASP A 91 -37.49 7.67 4.05
CA ASP A 91 -36.92 6.45 3.46
C ASP A 91 -36.89 5.31 4.49
N ILE A 92 -36.53 5.60 5.75
CA ILE A 92 -36.60 4.63 6.84
C ILE A 92 -38.04 4.14 7.02
N LYS A 93 -39.02 5.05 7.05
CA LYS A 93 -40.43 4.66 7.19
C LYS A 93 -40.94 3.83 6.00
N ALA A 94 -40.51 4.14 4.79
CA ALA A 94 -40.85 3.37 3.59
C ALA A 94 -40.26 1.96 3.62
N LEU A 95 -39.02 1.81 4.10
CA LEU A 95 -38.37 0.52 4.31
C LEU A 95 -39.03 -0.30 5.42
N GLU A 96 -39.42 0.34 6.53
CA GLU A 96 -40.17 -0.32 7.61
C GLU A 96 -41.53 -0.85 7.13
N SER A 97 -42.29 -0.06 6.34
CA SER A 97 -43.53 -0.55 5.73
C SER A 97 -43.30 -1.73 4.78
N ARG A 98 -42.19 -1.71 4.01
CA ARG A 98 -41.78 -2.84 3.15
C ARG A 98 -41.40 -4.08 3.95
N GLN A 99 -40.90 -3.90 5.16
CA GLN A 99 -40.56 -4.98 6.08
C GLN A 99 -41.81 -5.55 6.77
N GLN A 100 -42.82 -4.71 7.05
CA GLN A 100 -44.13 -5.14 7.56
C GLN A 100 -44.94 -5.90 6.51
N GLU A 101 -44.95 -5.47 5.25
CA GLU A 101 -45.57 -6.22 4.14
C GLU A 101 -44.88 -7.58 3.92
N ARG A 102 -43.55 -7.64 4.08
CA ARG A 102 -42.79 -8.90 3.99
C ARG A 102 -42.97 -9.86 5.17
N LYS A 103 -43.45 -9.39 6.33
CA LYS A 103 -43.78 -10.26 7.46
C LYS A 103 -45.14 -10.96 7.30
N GLY A 104 -45.95 -10.60 6.30
CA GLY A 104 -47.25 -11.21 6.01
C GLY A 104 -47.23 -12.43 5.09
N ALA A 105 -46.11 -12.74 4.43
CA ALA A 105 -45.97 -13.90 3.54
C ALA A 105 -44.99 -14.91 4.13
N GLY A 106 -45.52 -15.88 4.88
CA GLY A 106 -44.76 -16.96 5.51
C GLY A 106 -44.29 -18.02 4.51
N GLU A 107 -43.21 -17.75 3.77
CA GLU A 107 -42.40 -18.80 3.15
C GLU A 107 -40.94 -18.69 3.60
N PRO A 108 -40.38 -19.71 4.27
CA PRO A 108 -38.96 -19.71 4.60
C PRO A 108 -38.16 -19.86 3.31
N VAL A 109 -37.42 -18.80 2.96
CA VAL A 109 -36.38 -18.85 1.93
C VAL A 109 -35.31 -19.84 2.40
N THR A 110 -35.45 -21.09 1.99
CA THR A 110 -34.42 -22.10 2.16
C THR A 110 -33.30 -21.80 1.17
N ILE A 111 -32.29 -21.06 1.63
CA ILE A 111 -31.01 -20.99 0.93
C ILE A 111 -30.37 -22.38 1.10
N SER A 112 -30.55 -23.24 0.10
CA SER A 112 -29.79 -24.48 -0.02
C SER A 112 -28.32 -24.10 -0.27
N VAL A 113 -27.55 -23.98 0.82
CA VAL A 113 -26.10 -23.84 0.76
C VAL A 113 -25.54 -25.17 0.27
N SER A 114 -25.48 -25.33 -1.05
CA SER A 114 -24.76 -26.43 -1.68
C SER A 114 -23.28 -26.28 -1.30
N ARG A 115 -22.78 -27.23 -0.52
CA ARG A 115 -21.44 -27.30 0.04
C ARG A 115 -20.41 -27.42 -1.10
N LYS A 116 -20.02 -26.30 -1.68
CA LYS A 116 -18.97 -26.16 -2.72
C LYS A 116 -17.55 -26.31 -2.13
N SER A 117 -17.34 -27.28 -1.24
CA SER A 117 -16.06 -27.49 -0.54
C SER A 117 -15.04 -28.29 -1.37
N ALA A 118 -15.49 -29.14 -2.30
CA ALA A 118 -14.59 -29.95 -3.14
C ALA A 118 -13.88 -29.11 -4.23
N GLY A 119 -14.60 -28.24 -4.92
CA GLY A 119 -14.02 -27.38 -5.97
C GLY A 119 -13.06 -26.31 -5.45
N GLN A 120 -13.19 -25.91 -4.18
CA GLN A 120 -12.29 -24.94 -3.55
C GLN A 120 -10.91 -25.57 -3.33
N LYS A 121 -10.83 -26.82 -2.85
CA LYS A 121 -9.56 -27.54 -2.69
C LYS A 121 -8.82 -27.74 -4.01
N GLU A 122 -9.51 -28.06 -5.09
CA GLU A 122 -8.89 -28.17 -6.42
C GLU A 122 -8.41 -26.82 -6.96
N THR A 123 -9.12 -25.74 -6.64
CA THR A 123 -8.72 -24.37 -7.02
C THR A 123 -7.46 -23.97 -6.28
N TYR A 124 -7.40 -24.20 -4.95
CA TYR A 124 -6.20 -23.95 -4.16
C TYR A 124 -5.03 -24.83 -4.62
N ALA A 125 -5.25 -26.12 -4.93
CA ALA A 125 -4.18 -26.99 -5.42
C ALA A 125 -3.60 -26.53 -6.77
N LYS A 126 -4.47 -26.05 -7.68
CA LYS A 126 -4.04 -25.46 -8.95
C LYS A 126 -3.34 -24.11 -8.76
N GLU A 127 -3.81 -23.29 -7.84
CA GLU A 127 -3.16 -22.02 -7.50
C GLU A 127 -1.79 -22.25 -6.85
N LEU A 128 -1.66 -23.21 -5.93
CA LEU A 128 -0.39 -23.60 -5.33
C LEU A 128 0.59 -24.11 -6.39
N ALA A 129 0.14 -24.97 -7.31
CA ALA A 129 0.98 -25.49 -8.39
C ALA A 129 1.43 -24.38 -9.36
N ASP A 130 0.57 -23.39 -9.63
CA ASP A 130 0.93 -22.26 -10.50
C ASP A 130 1.87 -21.27 -9.77
N ILE A 131 1.70 -21.09 -8.46
CA ILE A 131 2.63 -20.32 -7.62
C ILE A 131 4.00 -21.01 -7.58
N GLU A 132 4.05 -22.32 -7.38
CA GLU A 132 5.29 -23.12 -7.37
C GLU A 132 6.01 -23.03 -8.72
N ARG A 133 5.29 -23.15 -9.82
CA ARG A 133 5.85 -23.04 -11.17
C ARG A 133 6.34 -21.63 -11.51
N ARG A 134 5.70 -20.60 -10.94
CA ARG A 134 6.16 -19.20 -11.04
C ARG A 134 7.37 -18.95 -10.16
N LEU A 135 7.43 -19.56 -8.98
CA LEU A 135 8.55 -19.50 -8.06
C LEU A 135 9.80 -20.17 -8.66
N GLU A 136 9.66 -21.36 -9.25
CA GLU A 136 10.75 -22.07 -9.94
C GLU A 136 11.33 -21.22 -11.10
N ARG A 137 10.48 -20.46 -11.80
CA ARG A 137 10.90 -19.57 -12.89
C ARG A 137 11.59 -18.30 -12.38
N VAL A 138 11.27 -17.84 -11.18
CA VAL A 138 11.90 -16.69 -10.52
C VAL A 138 13.21 -17.12 -9.85
N GLU A 139 13.26 -18.29 -9.24
CA GLU A 139 14.46 -18.86 -8.60
C GLU A 139 15.57 -19.16 -9.61
N LYS A 140 15.21 -19.64 -10.81
CA LYS A 140 16.17 -19.82 -11.92
C LYS A 140 16.71 -18.50 -12.48
N ARG A 141 16.06 -17.37 -12.21
CA ARG A 141 16.56 -16.04 -12.56
C ARG A 141 17.33 -15.50 -11.37
N LYS A 142 18.65 -15.75 -11.35
CA LYS A 142 19.57 -14.96 -10.52
C LYS A 142 19.15 -13.50 -10.64
N ALA A 143 18.83 -12.85 -9.52
CA ALA A 143 18.30 -11.49 -9.51
C ALA A 143 19.37 -10.53 -10.07
N THR A 144 19.39 -10.34 -11.39
CA THR A 144 20.26 -9.41 -12.10
C THR A 144 19.47 -8.15 -12.41
N VAL A 145 19.98 -7.01 -11.98
CA VAL A 145 19.43 -5.70 -12.36
C VAL A 145 20.28 -5.12 -13.47
N ARG A 146 19.63 -4.67 -14.54
CA ARG A 146 20.28 -3.92 -15.62
C ARG A 146 20.40 -2.47 -15.20
N VAL A 147 21.63 -2.02 -14.97
CA VAL A 147 21.94 -0.59 -14.79
C VAL A 147 22.58 -0.12 -16.09
N GLY A 148 21.75 0.47 -16.97
CA GLY A 148 22.18 0.85 -18.32
C GLY A 148 22.58 -0.36 -19.17
N LYS A 149 23.87 -0.47 -19.51
CA LYS A 149 24.45 -1.59 -20.29
C LYS A 149 25.07 -2.69 -19.43
N ILE A 150 25.11 -2.52 -18.12
CA ILE A 150 25.79 -3.44 -17.19
C ILE A 150 24.73 -4.26 -16.45
N GLU A 151 24.86 -5.58 -16.53
CA GLU A 151 24.08 -6.52 -15.72
C GLU A 151 24.79 -6.73 -14.39
N VAL A 152 24.19 -6.23 -13.31
CA VAL A 152 24.74 -6.39 -11.96
C VAL A 152 23.96 -7.50 -11.26
N PRO A 153 24.60 -8.64 -10.91
CA PRO A 153 23.97 -9.65 -10.08
C PRO A 153 23.78 -9.06 -8.68
N ILE A 154 22.55 -8.99 -8.20
CA ILE A 154 22.25 -8.56 -6.85
C ILE A 154 22.66 -9.68 -5.90
N GLU A 155 23.91 -9.64 -5.46
CA GLU A 155 24.32 -10.47 -4.34
C GLU A 155 23.79 -9.85 -3.05
N ILE A 156 22.99 -10.60 -2.29
CA ILE A 156 22.48 -10.17 -0.98
C ILE A 156 23.65 -9.74 -0.06
N THR A 157 24.82 -10.39 -0.20
CA THR A 157 26.04 -9.99 0.52
C THR A 157 26.60 -8.64 0.10
N GLY A 158 26.43 -8.24 -1.17
CA GLY A 158 26.81 -6.92 -1.66
C GLY A 158 25.93 -5.81 -1.11
N ILE A 159 24.62 -6.06 -0.96
CA ILE A 159 23.70 -5.10 -0.33
C ILE A 159 24.06 -4.90 1.14
N VAL A 160 24.29 -5.99 1.89
CA VAL A 160 24.64 -5.91 3.32
C VAL A 160 25.94 -5.14 3.52
N GLY A 161 26.97 -5.42 2.71
CA GLY A 161 28.22 -4.67 2.73
C GLY A 161 28.04 -3.19 2.36
N GLY A 162 27.20 -2.88 1.38
CA GLY A 162 26.88 -1.52 0.97
C GLY A 162 26.17 -0.71 2.06
N ILE A 163 25.18 -1.31 2.73
CA ILE A 163 24.48 -0.67 3.86
C ILE A 163 25.45 -0.43 5.02
N LEU A 164 26.29 -1.42 5.34
CA LEU A 164 27.31 -1.29 6.39
C LEU A 164 28.30 -0.15 6.07
N ALA A 165 28.81 -0.09 4.84
CA ALA A 165 29.70 0.97 4.40
C ALA A 165 29.03 2.36 4.43
N PHE A 166 27.76 2.44 4.02
CA PHE A 166 26.98 3.67 4.09
C PHE A 166 26.79 4.14 5.54
N ALA A 167 26.48 3.23 6.48
CA ALA A 167 26.37 3.54 7.89
C ALA A 167 27.70 4.05 8.48
N ILE A 168 28.83 3.42 8.12
CA ILE A 168 30.17 3.89 8.53
C ILE A 168 30.44 5.29 7.97
N ALA A 169 30.12 5.53 6.70
CA ALA A 169 30.30 6.85 6.08
C ALA A 169 29.43 7.92 6.76
N ALA A 170 28.19 7.60 7.12
CA ALA A 170 27.30 8.50 7.86
C ALA A 170 27.86 8.84 9.26
N LEU A 171 28.40 7.84 9.97
CA LEU A 171 29.07 8.06 11.27
C LEU A 171 30.31 8.94 11.14
N LEU A 172 31.12 8.74 10.10
CA LEU A 172 32.28 9.59 9.81
C LEU A 172 31.86 11.03 9.50
N PHE A 173 30.81 11.21 8.68
CA PHE A 173 30.26 12.53 8.35
C PHE A 173 29.69 13.24 9.57
N GLY A 174 29.06 12.49 10.50
CA GLY A 174 28.57 13.01 11.78
C GLY A 174 29.66 13.34 12.81
N GLY A 175 30.95 13.19 12.48
CA GLY A 175 32.06 13.50 13.37
C GLY A 175 32.44 12.36 14.34
N TYR A 176 31.84 11.18 14.24
CA TYR A 176 32.11 10.03 15.10
C TYR A 176 33.34 9.22 14.66
N LYS A 177 34.41 9.90 14.23
CA LYS A 177 35.64 9.26 13.76
C LYS A 177 36.28 8.37 14.83
N GLU A 178 36.34 8.85 16.07
CA GLU A 178 36.91 8.11 17.21
C GLU A 178 36.16 6.79 17.47
N LEU A 179 34.83 6.77 17.26
CA LEU A 179 34.03 5.56 17.40
C LEU A 179 34.35 4.56 16.29
N VAL A 180 34.42 5.01 15.03
CA VAL A 180 34.67 4.15 13.87
C VAL A 180 36.07 3.52 13.91
N VAL A 181 37.06 4.24 14.45
CA VAL A 181 38.44 3.75 14.60
C VAL A 181 38.64 2.95 15.89
N SER A 182 37.67 2.96 16.81
CA SER A 182 37.81 2.29 18.09
C SER A 182 37.96 0.75 17.92
N PRO A 183 38.86 0.11 18.70
CA PRO A 183 39.01 -1.35 18.71
C PRO A 183 37.70 -2.14 18.87
N PRO A 184 36.77 -1.80 19.77
CA PRO A 184 35.51 -2.55 19.90
C PRO A 184 34.60 -2.41 18.68
N PHE A 185 34.57 -1.24 18.01
CA PHE A 185 33.77 -1.05 16.81
C PHE A 185 34.29 -1.89 15.63
N VAL A 186 35.61 -1.86 15.40
CA VAL A 186 36.22 -2.66 14.33
C VAL A 186 36.07 -4.17 14.60
N LEU A 187 36.18 -4.60 15.87
CA LEU A 187 35.96 -5.99 16.27
C LEU A 187 34.52 -6.45 15.98
N THR A 188 33.51 -5.64 16.33
CA THR A 188 32.10 -6.00 16.08
C THR A 188 31.82 -6.11 14.58
N ILE A 189 32.32 -5.18 13.77
CA ILE A 189 32.22 -5.28 12.31
C ILE A 189 32.91 -6.54 11.77
N GLY A 190 34.12 -6.86 12.27
CA GLY A 190 34.84 -8.07 11.89
C GLY A 190 34.04 -9.35 12.17
N ILE A 191 33.44 -9.45 13.35
CA ILE A 191 32.57 -10.58 13.73
C ILE A 191 31.36 -10.67 12.80
N VAL A 192 30.69 -9.55 12.52
CA VAL A 192 29.52 -9.50 11.63
C VAL A 192 29.89 -9.97 10.20
N LEU A 193 31.03 -9.54 9.67
CA LEU A 193 31.49 -9.93 8.34
C LEU A 193 31.88 -11.42 8.26
N LEU A 194 32.56 -11.93 9.29
CA LEU A 194 32.89 -13.36 9.38
C LEU A 194 31.62 -14.22 9.49
N ALA A 195 30.66 -13.81 10.33
CA ALA A 195 29.38 -14.50 10.47
C ALA A 195 28.59 -14.49 9.16
N ALA A 196 28.51 -13.35 8.46
CA ALA A 196 27.83 -13.24 7.16
C ALA A 196 28.46 -14.14 6.10
N THR A 197 29.80 -14.19 6.05
CA THR A 197 30.54 -15.04 5.10
C THR A 197 30.39 -16.52 5.43
N GLY A 198 30.46 -16.87 6.71
CA GLY A 198 30.22 -18.23 7.19
C GLY A 198 28.81 -18.70 6.87
N LEU A 199 27.80 -17.84 7.07
CA LEU A 199 26.40 -18.14 6.76
C LEU A 199 26.17 -18.30 5.25
N LYS A 200 26.75 -17.43 4.42
CA LYS A 200 26.69 -17.56 2.94
C LYS A 200 27.27 -18.91 2.50
N THR A 201 28.45 -19.25 3.04
CA THR A 201 29.14 -20.51 2.73
C THR A 201 28.33 -21.72 3.18
N TYR A 202 27.76 -21.66 4.39
CA TYR A 202 26.90 -22.70 4.93
C TYR A 202 25.66 -22.93 4.08
N ILE A 203 24.95 -21.86 3.68
CA ILE A 203 23.77 -21.96 2.82
C ILE A 203 24.13 -22.58 1.47
N ILE A 204 25.24 -22.15 0.85
CA ILE A 204 25.71 -22.73 -0.42
C ILE A 204 26.03 -24.22 -0.28
N ASN A 205 26.67 -24.61 0.82
CA ASN A 205 27.02 -26.01 1.07
C ASN A 205 25.79 -26.87 1.35
N MET A 206 24.81 -26.34 2.09
CA MET A 206 23.53 -27.01 2.35
C MET A 206 22.72 -27.18 1.06
N ALA A 207 22.67 -26.16 0.20
CA ALA A 207 21.97 -26.21 -1.09
C ALA A 207 22.62 -27.15 -2.12
N ARG A 208 23.85 -27.64 -1.88
CA ARG A 208 24.53 -28.63 -2.72
C ARG A 208 24.38 -30.08 -2.24
N LYS A 209 23.90 -30.29 -1.01
CA LYS A 209 23.56 -31.63 -0.48
C LYS A 209 22.12 -31.97 -0.82
#